data_AF-G4SYX3-F1
#
_entry.id   AF-G4SYX3-F1
#
_cell.length_a   1.000
_cell.length_b   1.000
_cell.length_c   1.000
_cell.angle_alpha   90.00
_cell.angle_beta   90.00
_cell.angle_gamma   90.00
#
_symmetry.space_group_name_H-M   'P 1'
#
loop_
_entity.id
_entity.type
_entity.pdbx_description
1 polymer ?
#
loop_
_entity_poly.entity_id
_entity_poly.type
_entity_poly.pdbx_seq_one_letter_code
_entity_poly.pdbx_strand_id
1 'polypeptide(L)'
;MLENQSETSALHEITHLHASTLMLITQFSNGHHCPKLAHMIVNQLRRLITESELEQLPTGQQMYRQLLNHWQQVTQTLLEKRQQNRKRTQLH
;
A
#
# COMPACT_ATOMS: atom_id res chain seq x y z
N MET A 1 -28.95 -7.42 -23.23
CA MET A 1 -28.17 -8.17 -22.23
C MET A 1 -26.69 -7.85 -22.41
N LEU A 2 -26.22 -6.70 -21.90
CA LEU A 2 -24.83 -6.23 -22.09
C LEU A 2 -24.33 -5.42 -20.88
N GLU A 3 -24.77 -5.75 -19.65
CA GLU A 3 -24.39 -4.98 -18.44
C GLU A 3 -23.48 -5.75 -17.46
N ASN A 4 -23.26 -7.07 -17.64
CA ASN A 4 -22.49 -7.88 -16.67
C ASN A 4 -20.99 -8.09 -16.97
N GLN A 5 -20.46 -7.60 -18.10
CA GLN A 5 -19.04 -7.85 -18.46
C GLN A 5 -18.08 -6.84 -17.82
N SER A 6 -18.53 -5.61 -17.54
CA SER A 6 -17.67 -4.56 -16.96
C SER A 6 -17.44 -4.76 -15.46
N GLU A 7 -18.45 -5.21 -14.71
CA GLU A 7 -18.35 -5.46 -13.26
C GLU A 7 -17.37 -6.58 -12.92
N THR A 8 -17.29 -7.62 -13.75
CA THR A 8 -16.35 -8.74 -13.54
C THR A 8 -14.90 -8.35 -13.81
N SER A 9 -14.64 -7.44 -14.76
CA SER A 9 -13.30 -6.90 -15.02
C SER A 9 -12.81 -6.03 -13.86
N ALA A 10 -13.67 -5.13 -13.38
CA ALA A 10 -13.33 -4.23 -12.25
C ALA A 10 -13.04 -5.01 -10.95
N LEU A 11 -13.84 -6.04 -10.65
CA LEU A 11 -13.60 -6.91 -9.50
C LEU A 11 -12.26 -7.66 -9.61
N HIS A 12 -11.91 -8.10 -10.82
CA HIS A 12 -10.65 -8.81 -11.07
C HIS A 12 -9.45 -7.89 -10.86
N GLU A 13 -9.53 -6.64 -11.33
CA GLU A 13 -8.51 -5.62 -11.13
C GLU A 13 -8.31 -5.27 -9.65
N ILE A 14 -9.39 -5.08 -8.89
CA ILE A 14 -9.33 -4.84 -7.45
C ILE A 14 -8.71 -6.03 -6.71
N THR A 15 -9.08 -7.26 -7.09
CA THR A 15 -8.53 -8.49 -6.49
C THR A 15 -7.03 -8.61 -6.76
N HIS A 16 -6.61 -8.34 -8.00
CA HIS A 16 -5.20 -8.34 -8.38
C HIS A 16 -4.40 -7.26 -7.63
N LEU A 17 -4.98 -6.07 -7.47
CA LEU A 17 -4.40 -4.96 -6.71
C LEU A 17 -4.26 -5.31 -5.21
N HIS A 18 -5.26 -5.98 -4.64
CA HIS A 18 -5.22 -6.48 -3.27
C HIS A 18 -4.11 -7.52 -3.07
N ALA A 19 -4.08 -8.55 -3.92
CA ALA A 19 -3.06 -9.60 -3.86
C ALA A 19 -1.65 -9.03 -4.01
N SER A 20 -1.47 -8.09 -4.95
CA SER A 20 -0.20 -7.37 -5.14
C SER A 20 0.21 -6.60 -3.88
N THR A 21 -0.74 -5.91 -3.24
CA THR A 21 -0.48 -5.17 -1.99
C THR A 21 -0.06 -6.12 -0.86
N LEU A 22 -0.73 -7.25 -0.69
CA LEU A 22 -0.37 -8.26 0.32
C LEU A 22 1.01 -8.87 0.06
N MET A 23 1.37 -9.08 -1.20
CA MET A 23 2.70 -9.57 -1.57
C MET A 23 3.79 -8.57 -1.17
N LEU A 24 3.58 -7.27 -1.44
CA LEU A 24 4.53 -6.22 -1.05
C LEU A 24 4.66 -6.11 0.47
N ILE A 25 3.55 -6.18 1.21
CA ILE A 25 3.53 -6.21 2.68
C ILE A 25 4.33 -7.41 3.20
N THR A 26 4.09 -8.59 2.64
CA THR A 26 4.82 -9.82 3.03
C THR A 26 6.31 -9.71 2.75
N GLN A 27 6.70 -9.19 1.57
CA GLN A 27 8.11 -8.96 1.23
C GLN A 27 8.79 -8.00 2.21
N PHE A 28 8.07 -6.95 2.62
CA PHE A 28 8.54 -6.01 3.63
C PHE A 28 8.75 -6.71 4.97
N SER A 29 7.73 -7.43 5.46
CA SER A 29 7.79 -8.17 6.74
C SER A 29 8.87 -9.25 6.76
N ASN A 30 9.21 -9.82 5.60
CA ASN A 30 10.30 -10.80 5.45
C ASN A 30 11.71 -10.18 5.43
N GLY A 31 11.85 -8.91 5.84
CA GLY A 31 13.14 -8.28 6.08
C GLY A 31 13.61 -7.33 4.97
N HIS A 32 12.85 -7.15 3.89
CA HIS A 32 13.16 -6.14 2.86
C HIS A 32 12.65 -4.74 3.29
N HIS A 33 13.10 -4.27 4.46
CA HIS A 33 12.71 -2.98 5.06
C HIS A 33 13.34 -1.77 4.34
N CYS A 34 13.02 -1.59 3.06
CA CYS A 34 13.50 -0.46 2.29
C CYS A 34 12.40 0.62 2.13
N PRO A 35 12.76 1.92 2.15
CA PRO A 35 11.80 3.00 1.98
C PRO A 35 11.02 2.91 0.66
N LYS A 36 11.63 2.38 -0.40
CA LYS A 36 11.01 2.24 -1.72
C LYS A 36 9.83 1.27 -1.68
N LEU A 37 9.98 0.13 -1.01
CA LEU A 37 8.92 -0.85 -0.86
C LEU A 37 7.76 -0.30 -0.02
N ALA A 38 8.06 0.40 1.07
CA ALA A 38 7.04 1.06 1.87
C ALA A 38 6.24 2.12 1.07
N HIS A 39 6.90 2.93 0.24
CA HIS A 39 6.22 3.85 -0.68
C HIS A 39 5.33 3.12 -1.70
N MET A 40 5.79 1.99 -2.24
CA MET A 40 4.98 1.19 -3.17
C MET A 40 3.71 0.68 -2.49
N ILE A 41 3.79 0.20 -1.25
CA ILE A 41 2.63 -0.25 -0.48
C ILE A 41 1.64 0.91 -0.26
N VAL A 42 2.14 2.10 0.14
CA VAL A 42 1.31 3.31 0.29
C VAL A 42 0.58 3.65 -1.00
N ASN A 43 1.27 3.60 -2.15
CA ASN A 43 0.66 3.90 -3.45
C ASN A 43 -0.42 2.90 -3.83
N GLN A 44 -0.19 1.58 -3.63
CA GLN A 44 -1.21 0.58 -3.94
C GLN A 44 -2.43 0.70 -3.01
N LEU A 45 -2.23 1.02 -1.73
CA LEU A 45 -3.34 1.26 -0.79
C LEU A 45 -4.15 2.51 -1.18
N ARG A 46 -3.51 3.59 -1.63
CA ARG A 46 -4.22 4.77 -2.15
C ARG A 46 -5.05 4.43 -3.38
N ARG A 47 -4.51 3.63 -4.29
CA ARG A 47 -5.24 3.14 -5.47
C ARG A 47 -6.42 2.27 -5.06
N LEU A 48 -6.26 1.34 -4.12
CA LEU A 48 -7.37 0.56 -3.57
C LEU A 48 -8.46 1.47 -2.98
N ILE A 49 -8.11 2.52 -2.25
CA ILE A 49 -9.10 3.43 -1.67
C ILE A 49 -9.82 4.29 -2.74
N THR A 50 -9.14 4.61 -3.85
CA THR A 50 -9.63 5.53 -4.88
C THR A 50 -10.37 4.82 -6.03
N GLU A 51 -9.83 3.70 -6.50
CA GLU A 51 -10.34 2.91 -7.63
C GLU A 51 -11.41 1.90 -7.21
N SER A 52 -11.42 1.50 -5.95
CA SER A 52 -12.50 0.65 -5.47
C SER A 52 -13.73 1.54 -5.24
N GLU A 53 -14.73 1.41 -6.10
CA GLU A 53 -16.13 1.80 -5.83
C GLU A 53 -16.74 0.94 -4.69
N LEU A 54 -15.95 0.65 -3.66
CA LEU A 54 -16.29 -0.04 -2.41
C LEU A 54 -17.18 0.86 -1.52
N GLU A 55 -18.11 1.63 -2.11
CA GLU A 55 -19.24 2.20 -1.38
C GLU A 55 -20.12 1.10 -0.76
N GLN A 56 -20.03 -0.12 -1.27
CA GLN A 56 -20.86 -1.26 -0.85
C GLN A 56 -20.39 -1.94 0.46
N LEU A 57 -19.14 -1.76 0.91
CA LEU A 57 -18.59 -2.43 2.09
C LEU A 57 -17.77 -1.46 2.98
N PRO A 58 -18.43 -0.69 3.87
CA PRO A 58 -17.81 0.30 4.74
C PRO A 58 -16.60 -0.24 5.53
N THR A 59 -16.68 -1.49 5.96
CA THR A 59 -15.63 -2.17 6.74
C THR A 59 -14.33 -2.35 5.96
N GLY A 60 -14.41 -2.66 4.66
CA GLY A 60 -13.22 -2.85 3.81
C GLY A 60 -12.49 -1.55 3.56
N GLN A 61 -13.22 -0.47 3.29
CA GLN A 61 -12.63 0.85 3.07
C GLN A 61 -11.95 1.39 4.33
N GLN A 62 -12.56 1.19 5.50
CA GLN A 62 -11.96 1.56 6.78
C GLN A 62 -10.65 0.79 7.04
N MET A 63 -10.61 -0.51 6.75
CA MET A 63 -9.41 -1.32 6.87
C MET A 63 -8.27 -0.79 5.98
N TYR A 64 -8.54 -0.49 4.71
CA TYR A 64 -7.52 0.06 3.81
C TYR A 64 -7.02 1.44 4.27
N ARG A 65 -7.90 2.29 4.82
CA ARG A 65 -7.50 3.58 5.41
C ARG A 65 -6.58 3.40 6.63
N GLN A 66 -6.89 2.44 7.50
CA GLN A 66 -6.02 2.13 8.64
C GLN A 66 -4.65 1.61 8.18
N LEU A 67 -4.63 0.71 7.20
CA LEU A 67 -3.38 0.24 6.60
C LEU A 67 -2.60 1.38 5.96
N LEU A 68 -3.26 2.27 5.23
CA LEU A 68 -2.61 3.42 4.60
C LEU A 68 -1.92 4.31 5.64
N ASN A 69 -2.63 4.66 6.72
CA ASN A 69 -2.08 5.47 7.80
C ASN A 69 -0.86 4.81 8.44
N HIS A 70 -0.95 3.50 8.72
CA HIS A 70 0.17 2.74 9.26
C HIS A 70 1.39 2.77 8.32
N TRP A 71 1.20 2.49 7.03
CA TRP A 71 2.30 2.45 6.07
C TRP A 71 2.91 3.82 5.77
N GLN A 72 2.14 4.91 5.90
CA GLN A 72 2.69 6.27 5.86
C GLN A 72 3.64 6.54 7.02
N GLN A 73 3.30 6.12 8.25
CA GLN A 73 4.15 6.25 9.43
C GLN A 73 5.42 5.39 9.32
N VAL A 74 5.29 4.15 8.86
CA VAL A 74 6.44 3.25 8.60
C VAL A 74 7.38 3.88 7.57
N THR A 75 6.83 4.41 6.49
CA THR A 75 7.60 5.07 5.44
C THR A 75 8.37 6.28 5.98
N GLN A 76 7.70 7.14 6.75
CA GLN A 76 8.30 8.31 7.37
C GLN A 76 9.46 7.91 8.31
N THR A 77 9.24 6.90 9.15
CA THR A 77 10.26 6.38 10.07
C THR A 77 11.50 5.86 9.33
N LEU A 78 11.30 5.15 8.21
CA LEU A 78 12.41 4.66 7.39
C LEU A 78 13.19 5.78 6.72
N LEU A 79 12.50 6.83 6.25
CA LEU A 79 13.14 8.01 5.68
C LEU A 79 13.98 8.75 6.73
N GLU A 80 13.44 8.95 7.93
CA GLU A 80 14.14 9.57 9.04
C GLU A 80 15.39 8.78 9.43
N LYS A 81 15.28 7.46 9.61
CA LYS A 81 16.44 6.58 9.87
C LYS A 81 17.50 6.69 8.77
N ARG A 82 17.09 6.76 7.50
CA ARG A 82 18.02 6.93 6.38
C ARG A 82 18.74 8.27 6.43
N GLN A 83 18.03 9.36 6.76
CA GLN A 83 18.64 10.69 6.91
C GLN A 83 19.60 10.75 8.09
N GLN A 84 19.25 10.14 9.23
CA GLN A 84 20.13 10.04 10.40
C GLN A 84 21.41 9.25 10.08
N ASN A 85 21.29 8.11 9.40
CA ASN A 85 22.44 7.31 8.99
C ASN A 85 23.36 8.09 8.05
N ARG A 86 22.80 8.85 7.09
CA ARG A 86 23.60 9.73 6.21
C ARG A 86 24.36 10.79 6.99
N LYS A 87 23.71 11.47 7.94
CA LYS A 87 24.38 12.47 8.81
C LYS A 87 25.52 11.85 9.62
N ARG A 88 25.35 10.61 10.10
CA ARG A 88 26.38 9.90 10.87
C ARG A 88 27.59 9.51 10.03
N THR A 89 27.41 9.18 8.75
CA THR A 89 28.52 8.87 7.84
C THR A 89 29.28 10.11 7.36
N GLN A 90 28.70 11.31 7.44
CA GLN A 90 29.37 12.57 7.07
C GLN A 90 30.18 13.21 8.21
N LEU A 91 30.14 12.63 9.42
CA LEU A 91 30.82 13.11 10.63
C LEU A 91 32.03 12.24 11.02
N HIS A 92 32.42 11.28 10.19
CA HIS A 92 33.63 10.46 10.28
C HIS A 92 34.49 10.69 9.04
#